data_AF-A0A1Z4GPL1-F1
#
_entry.id   AF-A0A1Z4GPL1-F1
#
_cell.length_a   1.000
_cell.length_b   1.000
_cell.length_c   1.000
_cell.angle_alpha   90.00
_cell.angle_beta   90.00
_cell.angle_gamma   90.00
#
_symmetry.space_group_name_H-M   'P 1'
#
loop_
_entity.id
_entity.type
_entity.pdbx_description
1 polymer ?
#
loop_
_entity_poly.entity_id
_entity_poly.type
_entity_poly.pdbx_seq_one_letter_code
_entity_poly.pdbx_strand_id
1 'polypeptide(L)'
;MAKSNGAKGETSTQEPAVASNTEDTVTVQDAPEPVEDVQDIDNILNSLKALLSSVEKLQKVRQEVGDIKPLVQRMLDGELLAGEELESLKAGVSGLVRLVKAYSDHQAALTKAQPARNLLDEILK
;
A
#
# COMPACT_ATOMS: atom_id res chain seq x y z
N MET A 1 58.58 20.37 -23.16
CA MET A 1 58.26 21.81 -22.98
C MET A 1 57.83 22.04 -21.54
N ALA A 2 58.25 23.16 -20.96
CA ALA A 2 58.21 23.49 -19.54
C ALA A 2 56.87 24.09 -19.09
N LYS A 3 56.41 23.76 -17.86
CA LYS A 3 56.32 24.71 -16.74
C LYS A 3 55.75 24.05 -15.47
N SER A 4 56.48 24.24 -14.38
CA SER A 4 56.18 23.94 -12.99
C SER A 4 55.52 25.12 -12.27
N ASN A 5 55.13 24.87 -11.01
CA ASN A 5 54.93 25.76 -9.84
C ASN A 5 53.48 25.74 -9.34
N GLY A 6 53.15 25.56 -8.05
CA GLY A 6 53.87 25.37 -6.77
C GLY A 6 52.76 25.24 -5.70
N ALA A 7 52.76 24.31 -4.73
CA ALA A 7 53.61 24.15 -3.55
C ALA A 7 53.53 25.30 -2.52
N LYS A 8 52.83 25.05 -1.39
CA LYS A 8 53.09 25.45 0.04
C LYS A 8 51.76 25.57 0.80
N GLY A 9 51.60 25.16 2.07
CA GLY A 9 52.49 24.59 3.10
C GLY A 9 51.59 23.95 4.17
N GLU A 10 51.99 22.82 4.76
CA GLU A 10 52.80 22.68 5.98
C GLU A 10 51.94 22.31 7.22
N THR A 11 52.30 21.15 7.74
CA THR A 11 51.95 20.45 8.98
C THR A 11 52.07 21.28 10.27
N SER A 12 51.21 21.00 11.26
CA SER A 12 51.63 20.99 12.67
C SER A 12 50.78 20.02 13.51
N THR A 13 51.46 19.01 14.06
CA THR A 13 51.00 18.01 15.03
C THR A 13 51.01 18.59 16.44
N GLN A 14 49.94 18.38 17.23
CA GLN A 14 50.03 18.17 18.68
C GLN A 14 48.72 17.62 19.28
N GLU A 15 48.80 16.42 19.86
CA GLU A 15 47.94 15.83 20.91
C GLU A 15 48.77 15.86 22.23
N PRO A 16 48.29 15.49 23.44
CA PRO A 16 46.96 15.50 24.09
C PRO A 16 47.00 16.15 25.52
N ALA A 17 45.88 15.99 26.27
CA ALA A 17 45.67 16.18 27.73
C ALA A 17 45.15 17.58 28.17
N VAL A 18 44.22 17.76 29.11
CA VAL A 18 43.89 17.04 30.36
C VAL A 18 42.39 17.23 30.69
N ALA A 19 41.81 16.22 31.33
CA ALA A 19 40.45 16.15 31.84
C ALA A 19 40.02 17.29 32.79
N SER A 20 38.71 17.60 32.81
CA SER A 20 38.01 17.92 34.05
C SER A 20 36.51 17.61 33.94
N ASN A 21 36.05 16.70 34.80
CA ASN A 21 34.65 16.36 35.07
C ASN A 21 33.78 17.60 35.35
N THR A 22 32.53 17.58 34.90
CA THR A 22 31.36 17.97 35.72
C THR A 22 30.14 17.21 35.20
N GLU A 23 29.39 16.65 36.16
CA GLU A 23 28.26 15.73 36.05
C GLU A 23 27.00 16.34 35.41
N ASP A 24 26.02 15.45 35.22
CA ASP A 24 24.59 15.68 35.03
C ASP A 24 24.11 16.20 33.67
N THR A 25 23.67 15.26 32.83
CA THR A 25 22.22 15.03 32.72
C THR A 25 21.93 13.73 31.97
N VAL A 26 21.47 12.75 32.74
CA VAL A 26 20.60 11.68 32.24
C VAL A 26 19.35 12.37 31.69
N THR A 27 19.29 12.57 30.38
CA THR A 27 18.02 12.75 29.68
C THR A 27 17.72 11.43 29.00
N VAL A 28 17.09 10.55 29.77
CA VAL A 28 16.17 9.55 29.24
C VAL A 28 15.17 10.34 28.41
N GLN A 29 15.40 10.45 27.10
CA GLN A 29 14.32 10.70 26.17
C GLN A 29 13.54 9.39 26.14
N ASP A 30 12.67 9.28 27.14
CA ASP A 30 11.43 8.51 27.06
C ASP A 30 10.71 9.08 25.85
N ALA A 31 11.00 8.50 24.68
CA ALA A 31 10.16 8.68 23.53
C ALA A 31 8.79 8.19 23.99
N PRO A 32 7.74 9.04 23.98
CA PRO A 32 6.43 8.56 24.34
C PRO A 32 6.13 7.41 23.37
N GLU A 33 5.91 6.22 23.93
CA GLU A 33 5.25 5.14 23.22
C GLU A 33 4.06 5.76 22.49
N PRO A 34 3.81 5.40 21.21
CA PRO A 34 2.66 5.93 20.51
C PRO A 34 1.43 5.46 21.29
N VAL A 35 0.87 6.38 22.07
CA VAL A 35 -0.50 6.26 22.56
C VAL A 35 -1.35 6.23 21.30
N GLU A 36 -1.63 5.02 20.81
CA GLU A 36 -2.71 4.79 19.86
C GLU A 36 -3.95 5.40 20.50
N ASP A 37 -4.34 6.57 20.01
CA ASP A 37 -5.53 7.24 20.48
C ASP A 37 -6.71 6.27 20.20
N VAL A 38 -7.69 6.21 21.09
CA VAL A 38 -8.87 5.35 20.89
C VAL A 38 -9.54 5.68 19.54
N GLN A 39 -9.40 6.93 19.08
CA GLN A 39 -9.81 7.37 17.74
C GLN A 39 -9.06 6.65 16.61
N ASP A 40 -7.78 6.32 16.78
CA ASP A 40 -6.99 5.59 15.79
C ASP A 40 -7.42 4.12 15.70
N ILE A 41 -7.73 3.49 16.83
CA ILE A 41 -8.25 2.11 16.87
C ILE A 41 -9.62 2.03 16.19
N ASP A 42 -10.54 2.95 16.48
CA ASP A 42 -11.85 3.00 15.82
C ASP A 42 -11.72 3.25 14.31
N ASN A 43 -10.82 4.14 13.90
CA ASN A 43 -10.53 4.41 12.49
C ASN A 43 -9.94 3.19 11.77
N ILE A 44 -9.06 2.44 12.45
CA ILE A 44 -8.49 1.18 11.98
C ILE A 44 -9.59 0.14 11.78
N LEU A 45 -10.44 -0.07 12.79
CA LEU A 45 -11.56 -1.02 12.72
C LEU A 45 -12.54 -0.64 11.60
N ASN A 46 -12.84 0.64 11.43
CA ASN A 46 -13.69 1.12 10.34
C ASN A 46 -13.06 0.90 8.96
N SER A 47 -11.74 1.08 8.84
CA SER A 47 -11.02 0.82 7.59
C SER A 47 -10.99 -0.67 7.24
N LEU A 48 -10.86 -1.55 8.24
CA LEU A 48 -10.97 -3.00 8.06
C LEU A 48 -12.38 -3.43 7.65
N LYS A 49 -13.43 -2.88 8.29
CA LYS A 49 -14.83 -3.13 7.89
C LYS A 49 -15.10 -2.68 6.46
N ALA A 50 -14.60 -1.51 6.08
CA ALA A 50 -14.74 -0.99 4.72
C ALA A 50 -14.01 -1.89 3.71
N LEU A 51 -12.81 -2.37 4.04
CA LEU A 51 -12.09 -3.33 3.21
C LEU A 51 -12.90 -4.62 3.03
N LEU A 52 -13.38 -5.23 4.10
CA LEU A 52 -14.19 -6.45 4.03
C LEU A 52 -15.45 -6.26 3.17
N SER A 53 -16.19 -5.18 3.40
CA SER A 53 -17.38 -4.84 2.61
C SER A 53 -17.05 -4.62 1.13
N SER A 54 -15.90 -4.00 0.82
CA SER A 54 -15.45 -3.81 -0.56
C SER A 54 -15.10 -5.14 -1.25
N VAL A 55 -14.53 -6.10 -0.52
CA VAL A 55 -14.25 -7.46 -1.03
C VAL A 55 -15.56 -8.18 -1.34
N GLU A 56 -16.51 -8.17 -0.42
CA GLU A 56 -17.82 -8.81 -0.61
C GLU A 56 -18.57 -8.23 -1.83
N LYS A 57 -18.57 -6.89 -1.95
CA LYS A 57 -19.15 -6.19 -3.10
C LYS A 57 -18.45 -6.59 -4.40
N LEU A 58 -17.12 -6.65 -4.40
CA LEU A 58 -16.33 -7.07 -5.57
C LEU A 58 -16.65 -8.51 -5.98
N GLN A 59 -16.74 -9.43 -5.02
CA GLN A 59 -17.10 -10.82 -5.27
C GLN A 59 -18.49 -10.96 -5.88
N LYS A 60 -19.49 -10.24 -5.32
CA LYS A 60 -20.85 -10.23 -5.85
C LYS A 60 -20.89 -9.76 -7.30
N VAL A 61 -20.25 -8.63 -7.60
CA VAL A 61 -20.23 -8.09 -8.96
C VAL A 61 -19.48 -9.02 -9.92
N ARG A 62 -18.43 -9.72 -9.45
CA ARG A 62 -17.72 -10.73 -10.26
C ARG A 62 -18.62 -11.92 -10.62
N GLN A 63 -19.44 -12.39 -9.68
CA GLN A 63 -20.41 -13.44 -9.92
C GLN A 63 -21.49 -13.00 -10.92
N GLU A 64 -21.95 -11.75 -10.82
CA GLU A 64 -22.91 -11.18 -11.78
C GLU A 64 -22.33 -11.06 -13.20
N VAL A 65 -21.04 -10.75 -13.33
CA VAL A 65 -20.36 -10.74 -14.64
C VAL A 65 -20.24 -12.15 -15.23
N GLY A 66 -20.00 -13.16 -14.39
CA GLY A 66 -19.84 -14.54 -14.84
C GLY A 66 -18.60 -14.77 -15.71
N ASP A 67 -18.53 -15.93 -16.36
CA ASP A 67 -17.44 -16.26 -17.28
C ASP A 67 -17.79 -15.91 -18.72
N ILE A 68 -17.63 -14.63 -19.07
CA ILE A 68 -17.90 -14.13 -20.43
C ILE A 68 -16.73 -14.26 -21.40
N LYS A 69 -15.51 -14.53 -20.91
CA LYS A 69 -14.32 -14.61 -21.77
C LYS A 69 -14.47 -15.63 -22.92
N PRO A 70 -14.89 -16.89 -22.69
CA PRO A 70 -15.07 -17.86 -23.76
C PRO A 70 -16.20 -17.47 -24.73
N LEU A 71 -17.23 -16.76 -24.25
CA LEU A 71 -18.33 -16.27 -25.10
C LEU A 71 -17.84 -15.16 -26.03
N VAL A 72 -17.06 -14.21 -25.50
CA VAL A 72 -16.46 -13.13 -26.30
C VAL A 72 -15.53 -13.71 -27.36
N GLN A 73 -14.67 -14.67 -27.01
CA GLN A 73 -13.73 -15.28 -27.94
C GLN A 73 -14.46 -15.94 -29.11
N ARG A 74 -15.44 -16.80 -28.83
CA ARG A 74 -16.26 -17.44 -29.88
C ARG A 74 -16.97 -16.42 -30.78
N MET A 75 -17.51 -15.35 -30.20
CA MET A 75 -18.14 -14.27 -30.97
C MET A 75 -17.13 -13.53 -31.87
N LEU A 76 -15.91 -13.30 -31.40
CA LEU A 76 -14.83 -12.69 -32.20
C LEU A 76 -14.33 -13.61 -33.31
N ASP A 77 -14.36 -14.93 -33.07
CA ASP A 77 -14.04 -15.96 -34.04
C ASP A 77 -15.16 -16.18 -35.08
N GLY A 78 -16.30 -15.47 -34.93
CA GLY A 78 -17.43 -15.51 -35.85
C GLY A 78 -18.39 -16.68 -35.63
N GLU A 79 -18.27 -17.40 -34.51
CA GLU A 79 -19.18 -18.48 -34.14
C GLU A 79 -20.55 -17.94 -33.72
N LEU A 80 -21.60 -18.69 -34.08
CA LEU A 80 -22.97 -18.40 -33.64
C LEU A 80 -23.15 -18.83 -32.18
N LEU A 81 -23.37 -17.86 -31.31
CA LEU A 81 -23.77 -18.09 -29.93
C LEU A 81 -25.26 -18.43 -29.84
N ALA A 82 -25.62 -19.35 -28.94
CA ALA A 82 -27.02 -19.60 -28.62
C ALA A 82 -27.66 -18.37 -27.94
N GLY A 83 -29.00 -18.24 -28.00
CA GLY A 83 -29.70 -17.08 -27.44
C GLY A 83 -29.44 -16.87 -25.94
N GLU A 84 -29.37 -17.95 -25.16
CA GLU A 84 -29.05 -17.90 -23.72
C GLU A 84 -27.60 -17.45 -23.45
N GLU A 85 -26.65 -17.91 -24.29
CA GLU A 85 -25.25 -17.50 -24.22
C GLU A 85 -25.10 -16.01 -24.58
N LEU A 86 -25.87 -15.52 -25.56
CA LEU A 86 -25.87 -14.11 -25.95
C LEU A 86 -26.45 -13.21 -24.85
N GLU A 87 -27.54 -13.61 -24.19
CA GLU A 87 -28.08 -12.85 -23.06
C GLU A 87 -27.12 -12.88 -21.85
N SER A 88 -26.46 -14.01 -21.60
CA SER A 88 -25.41 -14.12 -20.57
C SER A 88 -24.23 -13.19 -20.88
N LEU A 89 -23.80 -13.17 -22.14
CA LEU A 89 -22.73 -12.29 -22.61
C LEU A 89 -23.11 -10.81 -22.46
N LYS A 90 -24.31 -10.44 -22.87
CA LYS A 90 -24.85 -9.08 -22.75
C LYS A 90 -24.95 -8.62 -21.28
N ALA A 91 -25.47 -9.49 -20.40
CA ALA A 91 -25.56 -9.21 -18.97
C ALA A 91 -24.16 -9.03 -18.36
N GLY A 92 -23.22 -9.92 -18.68
CA GLY A 92 -21.86 -9.85 -18.16
C GLY A 92 -21.09 -8.64 -18.68
N VAL A 93 -21.20 -8.31 -19.98
CA VAL A 93 -20.60 -7.10 -20.56
C VAL A 93 -21.17 -5.83 -19.92
N SER A 94 -22.48 -5.79 -19.69
CA SER A 94 -23.12 -4.67 -18.97
C SER A 94 -22.66 -4.57 -17.50
N GLY A 95 -22.26 -5.70 -16.90
CA GLY A 95 -21.70 -5.79 -15.56
C GLY A 95 -20.23 -5.35 -15.44
N LEU A 96 -19.44 -5.37 -16.53
CA LEU A 96 -18.02 -5.04 -16.50
C LEU A 96 -17.73 -3.64 -15.95
N VAL A 97 -18.57 -2.64 -16.29
CA VAL A 97 -18.42 -1.27 -15.76
C VAL A 97 -18.55 -1.25 -14.24
N ARG A 98 -19.50 -2.01 -13.69
CA ARG A 98 -19.69 -2.16 -12.24
C ARG A 98 -18.51 -2.91 -11.61
N LEU A 99 -17.94 -3.88 -12.31
CA LEU A 99 -16.78 -4.65 -11.85
C LEU A 99 -15.54 -3.76 -11.73
N VAL A 100 -15.26 -2.94 -12.75
CA VAL A 100 -14.14 -1.99 -12.73
C VAL A 100 -14.29 -1.00 -11.57
N LYS A 101 -15.51 -0.49 -11.35
CA LYS A 101 -15.77 0.40 -10.22
C LYS A 101 -15.57 -0.29 -8.87
N ALA A 102 -16.10 -1.51 -8.70
CA ALA A 102 -15.93 -2.28 -7.47
C ALA A 102 -14.45 -2.59 -7.19
N TYR A 103 -13.66 -2.86 -8.23
CA TYR A 103 -12.22 -3.07 -8.10
C TYR A 103 -11.49 -1.80 -7.66
N SER A 104 -11.85 -0.65 -8.24
CA SER A 104 -11.31 0.65 -7.82
C SER A 104 -11.67 0.97 -6.37
N ASP A 105 -12.92 0.73 -5.95
CA ASP A 105 -13.38 0.92 -4.56
C ASP A 105 -12.56 0.04 -3.60
N HIS A 106 -12.35 -1.22 -3.97
CA HIS A 106 -11.53 -2.17 -3.20
C HIS A 106 -10.07 -1.72 -3.10
N GLN A 107 -9.46 -1.24 -4.17
CA GLN A 107 -8.08 -0.74 -4.15
C GLN A 107 -7.93 0.47 -3.22
N ALA A 108 -8.91 1.37 -3.23
CA ALA A 108 -8.94 2.51 -2.30
C ALA A 108 -9.08 2.03 -0.84
N ALA A 109 -9.96 1.04 -0.60
CA ALA A 109 -10.15 0.47 0.74
C ALA A 109 -8.90 -0.27 1.25
N LEU A 110 -8.19 -1.01 0.40
CA LEU A 110 -6.90 -1.63 0.72
C LEU A 110 -5.87 -0.60 1.15
N THR A 111 -5.75 0.48 0.39
CA THR A 111 -4.80 1.57 0.68
C THR A 111 -5.12 2.21 2.04
N LYS A 112 -6.41 2.44 2.33
CA LYS A 112 -6.85 3.00 3.60
C LYS A 112 -6.66 2.05 4.78
N ALA A 113 -6.76 0.74 4.55
CA ALA A 113 -6.56 -0.30 5.58
C ALA A 113 -5.09 -0.65 5.83
N GLN A 114 -4.13 -0.06 5.09
CA GLN A 114 -2.70 -0.35 5.27
C GLN A 114 -2.19 -0.13 6.71
N PRO A 115 -2.59 0.93 7.45
CA PRO A 115 -2.17 1.11 8.85
C PRO A 115 -2.63 -0.04 9.75
N ALA A 116 -3.85 -0.56 9.52
CA ALA A 116 -4.38 -1.70 10.27
C ALA A 116 -3.53 -2.97 10.07
N ARG A 117 -3.00 -3.16 8.86
CA ARG A 117 -2.09 -4.27 8.55
C ARG A 117 -0.76 -4.10 9.27
N ASN A 118 -0.19 -2.89 9.25
CA ASN A 118 1.08 -2.62 9.92
C ASN A 118 0.98 -2.87 11.43
N LEU A 119 -0.13 -2.49 12.07
CA LEU A 119 -0.40 -2.76 13.47
C LEU A 119 -0.52 -4.28 13.76
N LEU A 120 -1.26 -5.01 12.93
CA LEU A 120 -1.33 -6.47 13.04
C LEU A 120 0.04 -7.13 12.89
N ASP A 121 0.87 -6.65 11.96
CA ASP A 121 2.23 -7.14 11.74
C ASP A 121 3.17 -6.81 12.92
N GLU A 122 2.86 -5.81 13.74
CA GLU A 122 3.60 -5.49 14.97
C GLU A 122 3.17 -6.36 16.15
N ILE A 123 1.87 -6.61 16.31
CA ILE A 123 1.32 -7.46 17.37
C ILE A 123 1.67 -8.94 17.18
N LEU A 124 1.81 -9.40 15.93
CA LEU A 124 2.07 -10.81 15.58
C LEU A 124 3.56 -11.19 15.54
N LYS A 125 4.48 -10.26 15.86
CA LYS A 125 5.91 -10.55 16.02
C LYS A 125 6.22 -11.17 17.38
#